data_AF-A0A3B0T1Z7-F1
#
_entry.id   AF-A0A3B0T1Z7-F1
#
_cell.length_a   1.000
_cell.length_b   1.000
_cell.length_c   1.000
_cell.angle_alpha   90.00
_cell.angle_beta   90.00
_cell.angle_gamma   90.00
#
_symmetry.space_group_name_H-M   'P 1'
#
loop_
_entity.id
_entity.type
_entity.pdbx_description
1 polymer ?
#
loop_
_entity_poly.entity_id
_entity_poly.type
_entity_poly.pdbx_seq_one_letter_code
_entity_poly.pdbx_strand_id
1 'polypeptide(L)'
;HCQQILIRDLLPICQYFAYVEVWDTHETEMFPDDSNITRLWQSYDEISQSHRNFALKKVTRAEDIYPVLHDLFAKDRASEEI
;
A
#
# COMPACT_ATOMS: atom_id res chain seq x y z
N HIS A 1 -1.90 5.51 16.38
CA HIS A 1 -2.56 6.78 16.03
C HIS A 1 -2.87 6.88 14.54
N CYS A 2 -1.87 6.81 13.64
CA CYS A 2 -2.10 6.91 12.18
C CYS A 2 -3.00 5.80 11.60
N GLN A 3 -2.90 4.56 12.09
CA GLN A 3 -3.80 3.47 11.70
C GLN A 3 -5.27 3.82 11.99
N GLN A 4 -5.52 4.40 13.16
CA GLN A 4 -6.87 4.74 13.62
C GLN A 4 -7.50 5.82 12.76
N ILE A 5 -6.73 6.85 12.37
CA ILE A 5 -7.18 7.90 11.45
C ILE A 5 -7.49 7.28 10.08
N LEU A 6 -6.60 6.44 9.55
CA LEU A 6 -6.81 5.78 8.27
C LEU A 6 -8.09 4.94 8.27
N ILE A 7 -8.28 4.08 9.27
CA ILE A 7 -9.43 3.17 9.35
C ILE A 7 -10.74 3.91 9.64
N ARG A 8 -10.73 4.89 10.55
CA ARG A 8 -11.97 5.53 11.02
C ARG A 8 -12.41 6.71 10.18
N ASP A 9 -11.46 7.46 9.65
CA ASP A 9 -11.74 8.78 9.09
C ASP A 9 -11.56 8.81 7.57
N LEU A 10 -10.60 8.03 7.02
CA LEU A 10 -10.26 8.06 5.60
C LEU A 10 -10.90 6.91 4.80
N LEU A 11 -10.64 5.65 5.17
CA LEU A 11 -11.12 4.49 4.41
C LEU A 11 -12.65 4.43 4.23
N PRO A 12 -13.50 4.87 5.19
CA PRO A 12 -14.95 4.82 5.01
C PRO A 12 -15.49 5.82 3.96
N ILE A 13 -14.73 6.87 3.65
CA ILE A 13 -15.13 7.91 2.69
C ILE A 13 -14.41 7.79 1.34
N CYS A 14 -13.44 6.87 1.23
CA CYS A 14 -12.68 6.63 0.01
C CYS A 14 -13.19 5.38 -0.71
N GLN A 15 -13.43 5.50 -2.03
CA GLN A 15 -13.71 4.32 -2.85
C GLN A 15 -12.47 3.42 -2.96
N TYR A 16 -11.29 4.02 -3.08
CA TYR A 16 -9.99 3.36 -3.06
C TYR A 16 -8.96 4.29 -2.44
N PHE A 17 -8.00 3.74 -1.68
CA PHE A 17 -6.91 4.48 -1.05
C PHE A 17 -5.58 3.75 -1.29
N ALA A 18 -4.57 4.48 -1.77
CA ALA A 18 -3.24 3.95 -2.04
C ALA A 18 -2.20 4.63 -1.16
N TYR A 19 -1.45 3.87 -0.36
CA TYR A 19 -0.23 4.35 0.26
C TYR A 19 0.96 3.85 -0.56
N VAL A 20 1.75 4.80 -1.04
CA VAL A 20 2.96 4.53 -1.84
C VAL A 20 4.16 5.04 -1.04
N GLU A 21 5.07 4.14 -0.73
CA GLU A 21 6.34 4.47 -0.08
C GLU A 21 7.47 4.41 -1.11
N VAL A 22 8.20 5.52 -1.25
CA VAL A 22 9.35 5.59 -2.15
C VAL A 22 10.59 5.14 -1.39
N TRP A 23 11.24 4.09 -1.89
CA TRP A 23 12.51 3.61 -1.35
C TRP A 23 13.64 3.94 -2.33
N ASP A 24 14.82 4.25 -1.80
CA ASP A 24 15.99 4.40 -2.66
C ASP A 24 16.39 3.03 -3.24
N THR A 25 16.81 3.01 -4.50
CA THR A 25 17.35 1.81 -5.14
C THR A 25 18.60 1.32 -4.38
N HIS A 26 19.42 2.24 -3.87
CA HIS A 26 20.59 1.88 -3.05
C HIS A 26 20.20 1.23 -1.72
N GLU A 27 19.13 1.70 -1.09
CA GLU A 27 18.62 1.10 0.15
C GLU A 27 18.06 -0.30 -0.07
N THR A 28 17.39 -0.50 -1.22
CA THR A 28 16.83 -1.80 -1.62
C THR A 28 17.91 -2.83 -1.91
N GLU A 29 19.04 -2.42 -2.50
CA GLU A 29 20.19 -3.29 -2.79
C GLU A 29 21.04 -3.60 -1.54
N MET A 30 21.19 -2.63 -0.64
CA MET A 30 22.02 -2.76 0.56
C MET A 30 21.31 -3.54 1.69
N PHE A 31 19.98 -3.49 1.71
CA PHE A 31 19.14 -4.16 2.69
C PHE A 31 18.01 -4.92 1.99
N PRO A 32 18.31 -6.09 1.40
CA PRO A 32 17.30 -6.92 0.72
C PRO A 32 16.27 -7.51 1.69
N ASP A 33 16.56 -7.53 2.99
CA ASP A 33 15.65 -7.94 4.05
C ASP A 33 14.90 -6.74 4.65
N ASP A 34 13.77 -7.05 5.31
CA ASP A 34 12.79 -6.17 5.97
C ASP A 34 13.33 -5.21 7.07
N SER A 35 14.66 -5.09 7.18
CA SER A 35 15.37 -4.17 8.06
C SER A 35 15.18 -2.68 7.74
N ASN A 36 14.78 -2.32 6.52
CA ASN A 36 14.44 -0.94 6.13
C ASN A 36 12.92 -0.67 6.07
N ILE A 37 12.10 -1.47 6.76
CA ILE A 37 10.67 -1.16 6.82
C ILE A 37 10.42 0.02 7.77
N THR A 38 9.73 1.06 7.27
CA THR A 38 9.26 2.15 8.12
C THR A 38 8.17 1.67 9.10
N ARG A 39 8.10 2.29 10.28
CA ARG A 39 7.02 1.97 11.25
C ARG A 39 5.63 2.18 10.68
N LEU A 40 5.47 3.13 9.75
CA LEU A 40 4.21 3.40 9.07
C LEU A 40 3.85 2.25 8.13
N TRP A 41 4.81 1.76 7.35
CA TRP A 41 4.62 0.59 6.50
C TRP A 41 4.17 -0.62 7.31
N GLN A 42 4.89 -0.98 8.38
CA GLN A 42 4.52 -2.12 9.25
C GLN A 42 3.09 -1.98 9.76
N SER A 43 2.74 -0.78 10.22
CA SER A 43 1.40 -0.49 10.73
C SER A 43 0.33 -0.57 9.63
N TYR A 44 0.64 -0.19 8.40
CA TYR A 44 -0.33 -0.16 7.30
C TYR A 44 -0.45 -1.53 6.62
N ASP A 45 0.57 -2.37 6.69
CA ASP A 45 0.52 -3.73 6.14
C ASP A 45 -0.62 -4.54 6.77
N GLU A 46 -0.77 -4.46 8.09
CA GLU A 46 -1.88 -5.06 8.85
C GLU A 46 -3.26 -4.60 8.35
N ILE A 47 -3.37 -3.35 7.88
CA ILE A 47 -4.62 -2.77 7.37
C ILE A 47 -4.91 -3.30 5.97
N SER A 48 -3.89 -3.47 5.13
CA SER A 48 -4.04 -3.98 3.76
C SER A 48 -4.64 -5.39 3.70
N GLN A 49 -4.40 -6.20 4.74
CA GLN A 49 -4.96 -7.54 4.85
C GLN A 49 -6.46 -7.55 5.20
N SER A 50 -6.99 -6.45 5.75
CA SER A 50 -8.38 -6.38 6.26
C SER A 50 -9.28 -5.42 5.48
N HIS A 51 -8.74 -4.54 4.65
CA HIS A 51 -9.49 -3.50 3.94
C HIS A 51 -9.29 -3.58 2.43
N ARG A 52 -10.27 -4.12 1.71
CA ARG A 52 -10.17 -4.37 0.25
C ARG A 52 -10.03 -3.10 -0.59
N ASN A 53 -10.46 -1.95 -0.08
CA ASN A 53 -10.31 -0.65 -0.73
C ASN A 53 -8.98 0.06 -0.39
N PHE A 54 -8.07 -0.60 0.33
CA PHE A 54 -6.76 -0.07 0.67
C PHE A 54 -5.65 -0.86 -0.04
N ALA A 55 -4.68 -0.16 -0.60
CA ALA A 55 -3.50 -0.77 -1.20
C ALA A 55 -2.22 -0.14 -0.66
N LEU A 56 -1.25 -0.98 -0.38
CA LEU A 56 0.05 -0.62 0.16
C LEU A 56 1.14 -1.06 -0.84
N LYS A 57 1.97 -0.13 -1.32
CA LYS A 57 2.97 -0.42 -2.37
C LYS A 57 4.30 0.29 -2.14
N LYS A 58 5.39 -0.44 -2.32
CA LYS A 58 6.76 0.12 -2.39
C LYS A 58 7.04 0.44 -3.84
N VAL A 59 7.65 1.59 -4.09
CA VAL A 59 8.13 1.99 -5.41
C VAL A 59 9.56 2.49 -5.29
N THR A 60 10.37 2.22 -6.30
CA THR A 60 11.77 2.72 -6.36
C THR A 60 11.93 3.75 -7.46
N ARG A 61 11.05 3.68 -8.49
CA ARG A 61 11.08 4.54 -9.67
C ARG A 61 9.66 5.02 -9.99
N ALA A 62 9.55 6.15 -10.68
CA ALA A 62 8.26 6.72 -11.06
C ALA A 62 7.42 5.77 -11.96
N GLU A 63 8.09 4.95 -12.76
CA GLU A 63 7.48 3.93 -13.61
C GLU A 63 6.72 2.85 -12.81
N ASP A 64 7.10 2.60 -11.56
CA ASP A 64 6.45 1.61 -10.69
C ASP A 64 5.07 2.09 -10.20
N ILE A 65 4.75 3.39 -10.32
CA ILE A 65 3.50 3.96 -9.80
C ILE A 65 2.30 3.57 -10.67
N TYR A 66 2.46 3.51 -12.00
CA TYR A 66 1.33 3.25 -12.90
C TYR A 66 0.69 1.85 -12.68
N PRO A 67 1.47 0.76 -12.56
CA PRO A 67 0.93 -0.56 -12.22
C PRO A 67 0.11 -0.56 -10.92
N VAL A 68 0.52 0.20 -9.90
CA VAL A 68 -0.20 0.32 -8.64
C VAL A 68 -1.61 0.85 -8.85
N LEU A 69 -1.73 1.96 -9.60
CA LEU A 69 -3.03 2.56 -9.90
C LEU A 69 -3.87 1.65 -10.81
N HIS A 70 -3.24 1.03 -11.80
CA HIS A 70 -3.91 0.08 -12.69
C HIS A 70 -4.54 -1.06 -11.89
N ASP A 71 -3.79 -1.68 -10.98
CA ASP A 71 -4.29 -2.73 -10.09
C ASP A 71 -5.44 -2.20 -9.21
N LEU A 72 -5.29 -1.02 -8.60
CA LEU A 72 -6.32 -0.33 -7.78
C LEU A 72 -7.65 -0.15 -8.47
N PHE A 73 -7.64 0.24 -9.74
CA PHE A 73 -8.86 0.57 -10.49
C PHE A 73 -9.26 -0.53 -11.48
N ALA A 74 -8.54 -1.65 -11.52
CA ALA A 74 -8.92 -2.80 -12.32
C ALA A 74 -10.28 -3.32 -11.87
N LYS A 75 -11.19 -3.51 -12.83
CA LYS A 75 -12.59 -3.88 -12.60
C LYS A 75 -12.79 -5.20 -11.86
N ASP A 76 -11.79 -6.08 -11.84
CA ASP A 76 -11.94 -7.48 -11.39
C ASP A 76 -11.67 -7.74 -9.91
N ARG A 77 -11.36 -6.74 -9.08
CA ARG A 77 -11.20 -6.98 -7.63
C ARG A 77 -12.49 -7.15 -6.84
N ALA A 78 -13.64 -7.17 -7.52
CA ALA A 78 -14.94 -7.44 -6.92
C ALA A 78 -15.32 -8.94 -6.94
N SER A 79 -14.50 -9.83 -7.53
CA SER A 79 -14.89 -11.21 -7.79
C SER A 79 -13.75 -12.23 -7.63
N GLU A 80 -13.22 -12.36 -6.41
CA GLU A 80 -12.55 -13.58 -5.96
C GLU A 80 -13.08 -13.94 -4.57
N GLU A 81 -14.34 -14.35 -4.54
CA GLU A 81 -14.86 -15.30 -3.55
C GLU A 81 -15.22 -16.58 -4.35
N ILE A 82 -14.40 -17.62 -4.21
CA ILE A 82 -14.75 -19.02 -4.47
C ILE A 82 -14.44 -19.80 -3.19
#